data_AF-A0A820KRN3-F1
#
_entry.id   AF-A0A820KRN3-F1
#
_cell.length_a   1.000
_cell.length_b   1.000
_cell.length_c   1.000
_cell.angle_alpha   90.00
_cell.angle_beta   90.00
_cell.angle_gamma   90.00
#
_symmetry.space_group_name_H-M   'P 1'
#
loop_
_entity.id
_entity.type
_entity.pdbx_description
1 polymer ?
#
loop_
_entity_poly.entity_id
_entity_poly.type
_entity_poly.pdbx_seq_one_letter_code
_entity_poly.pdbx_strand_id
1 'polypeptide(L)'
;MKIKLPQRKLIMKGQKKLNELVYQCVIQDGRNFGDLRKPGMIRLLNEIVPGYTPPTRRTVQRQLTRYYYDHTKMLVTELKTINALAVTT
;
A
#
# COMPACT_ATOMS: atom_id res chain seq x y z
N MET A 1 31.90 1.49 -3.84
CA MET A 1 31.60 2.65 -2.97
C MET A 1 30.11 2.69 -2.65
N LYS A 2 29.70 2.57 -1.38
CA LYS A 2 28.29 2.72 -0.97
C LYS A 2 27.99 4.21 -0.79
N ILE A 3 27.32 4.82 -1.75
CA ILE A 3 26.87 6.22 -1.68
C ILE A 3 25.81 6.31 -0.57
N LYS A 4 26.16 6.90 0.58
CA LYS A 4 25.19 7.19 1.65
C LYS A 4 24.23 8.26 1.16
N LEU A 5 22.94 7.92 1.08
CA LEU A 5 21.89 8.88 0.75
C LEU A 5 21.78 9.95 1.86
N PRO A 6 21.53 11.22 1.52
CA PRO A 6 21.29 12.26 2.51
C PRO A 6 20.09 11.88 3.40
N GLN A 7 20.17 12.18 4.71
CA GLN A 7 19.21 11.75 5.73
C GLN A 7 17.75 12.02 5.34
N ARG A 8 17.46 13.17 4.71
CA ARG A 8 16.12 13.51 4.22
C ARG A 8 15.59 12.51 3.17
N LYS A 9 16.42 12.05 2.23
CA LYS A 9 16.03 11.05 1.23
C LYS A 9 15.77 9.68 1.86
N LEU A 10 16.50 9.34 2.92
CA LEU A 10 16.29 8.10 3.68
C LEU A 10 14.93 8.11 4.40
N ILE A 11 14.58 9.22 5.05
CA ILE A 11 13.28 9.40 5.73
C ILE A 11 12.14 9.30 4.72
N MET A 12 12.23 9.99 3.57
CA MET A 12 11.20 9.92 2.53
C MET A 12 11.01 8.49 1.98
N LYS A 13 12.10 7.74 1.77
CA LYS A 13 12.04 6.35 1.35
C LYS A 13 11.39 5.46 2.42
N GLY A 14 11.72 5.69 3.69
CA GLY A 14 11.10 5.00 4.84
C GLY A 14 9.60 5.26 4.93
N GLN A 15 9.18 6.52 4.83
CA GLN A 15 7.76 6.90 4.84
C GLN A 15 6.97 6.26 3.69
N LYS A 16 7.55 6.23 2.48
CA LYS A 16 6.91 5.60 1.33
C LYS A 16 6.68 4.10 1.56
N LYS A 17 7.72 3.39 2.01
CA LYS A 17 7.64 1.95 2.29
C LYS A 17 6.65 1.66 3.41
N LEU A 18 6.64 2.47 4.47
CA LEU A 18 5.70 2.31 5.57
C LEU A 18 4.25 2.55 5.13
N ASN A 19 4.01 3.53 4.25
CA ASN A 19 2.68 3.75 3.65
C ASN A 19 2.19 2.55 2.84
N GLU A 20 3.07 1.92 2.04
CA GLU A 20 2.72 0.72 1.27
C GLU A 20 2.29 -0.43 2.19
N LEU A 21 3.04 -0.70 3.26
CA LEU A 21 2.69 -1.70 4.28
C LEU A 21 1.37 -1.37 4.99
N VAL A 22 1.16 -0.09 5.31
CA VAL A 22 -0.10 0.38 5.90
C VAL A 22 -1.29 0.13 4.97
N TYR A 23 -1.14 0.41 3.68
CA TYR A 23 -2.22 0.14 2.72
C TYR A 23 -2.52 -1.35 2.61
N GLN A 24 -1.48 -2.20 2.58
CA GLN A 24 -1.65 -3.65 2.60
C GLN A 24 -2.41 -4.10 3.85
N CYS A 25 -2.03 -3.62 5.03
CA CYS A 25 -2.70 -3.98 6.27
C CYS A 25 -4.19 -3.54 6.31
N VAL A 26 -4.51 -2.36 5.76
CA VAL A 26 -5.91 -1.90 5.71
C VAL A 26 -6.73 -2.61 4.63
N ILE A 27 -6.16 -2.80 3.44
CA ILE A 27 -6.88 -3.32 2.28
C ILE A 27 -6.93 -4.85 2.30
N GLN A 28 -5.80 -5.52 2.53
CA GLN A 28 -5.68 -6.97 2.47
C GLN A 28 -6.16 -7.64 3.76
N ASP A 29 -5.80 -7.09 4.93
CA ASP A 29 -6.22 -7.66 6.22
C ASP A 29 -7.59 -7.12 6.70
N GLY A 30 -8.21 -6.23 5.92
CA GLY A 30 -9.53 -5.67 6.25
C GLY A 30 -9.57 -4.83 7.54
N ARG A 31 -8.44 -4.23 7.95
CA ARG A 31 -8.39 -3.41 9.16
C ARG A 31 -9.21 -2.14 9.04
N ASN A 32 -9.67 -1.62 10.18
CA ASN A 32 -10.40 -0.36 10.22
C ASN A 32 -9.47 0.82 9.89
N PHE A 33 -9.96 1.77 9.08
CA PHE A 33 -9.21 2.98 8.70
C PHE A 33 -8.68 3.80 9.88
N GLY A 34 -9.36 3.72 11.04
CA GLY A 34 -9.00 4.45 12.24
C GLY A 34 -7.93 3.77 13.10
N ASP A 35 -7.64 2.48 12.91
CA ASP A 35 -6.74 1.72 13.79
C ASP A 35 -5.33 2.29 13.81
N LEU A 36 -4.85 2.75 12.65
CA LEU A 36 -3.52 3.33 12.48
C LEU A 36 -3.36 4.71 13.11
N ARG A 37 -4.48 5.38 13.41
CA ARG A 37 -4.51 6.71 14.05
C ARG A 37 -4.77 6.63 15.56
N LYS A 38 -4.89 5.44 16.13
CA LYS A 38 -4.99 5.29 17.59
C LYS A 38 -3.66 5.71 18.24
N PRO A 39 -3.68 6.37 19.42
CA PRO A 39 -2.47 6.90 20.05
C PRO A 39 -1.35 5.87 20.26
N GLY A 40 -1.70 4.64 20.61
CA GLY A 40 -0.72 3.54 20.75
C GLY A 40 -0.04 3.19 19.42
N MET A 41 -0.80 3.15 18.34
CA MET A 41 -0.28 2.82 17.01
C MET A 41 0.55 3.97 16.44
N ILE A 42 0.14 5.22 16.65
CA ILE A 42 0.92 6.40 16.25
C ILE A 42 2.30 6.39 16.93
N ARG A 43 2.37 6.04 18.22
CA ARG A 43 3.65 5.92 18.94
C ARG A 43 4.53 4.85 18.29
N LEU A 44 3.99 3.65 18.06
CA LEU A 44 4.72 2.57 17.40
C LEU A 44 5.24 2.96 16.01
N LEU A 45 4.42 3.59 15.18
CA LEU A 45 4.80 3.98 13.83
C LEU A 45 5.87 5.09 13.81
N ASN A 46 5.85 5.98 14.81
CA ASN A 46 6.87 7.02 14.96
C ASN A 46 8.24 6.47 15.40
N GLU A 47 8.27 5.38 16.17
CA GLU A 47 9.53 4.68 16.48
C GLU A 47 10.16 4.06 15.23
N ILE A 48 9.35 3.58 14.28
CA ILE A 48 9.84 3.00 13.02
C ILE A 48 10.32 4.09 12.07
N VAL A 49 9.52 5.15 11.88
CA VAL A 49 9.87 6.30 11.05
C VAL A 49 9.54 7.58 11.82
N PRO A 50 10.56 8.33 12.29
CA PRO A 50 10.34 9.55 13.05
C PRO A 50 9.51 10.59 12.27
N GLY A 51 8.49 11.15 12.93
CA GLY A 51 7.59 12.12 12.33
C GLY A 51 6.61 11.53 11.32
N TYR A 52 6.39 10.21 11.35
CA TYR A 52 5.44 9.56 10.47
C TYR A 52 3.99 9.91 10.84
N THR A 53 3.25 10.37 9.83
CA THR A 53 1.81 10.59 9.93
C THR A 53 1.09 9.53 9.11
N PRO A 54 0.21 8.72 9.73
CA PRO A 54 -0.56 7.73 9.01
C PRO A 54 -1.46 8.36 7.94
N PRO A 55 -1.66 7.69 6.79
CA PRO A 55 -2.51 8.17 5.72
C PRO A 55 -3.95 8.41 6.20
N THR A 56 -4.60 9.39 5.60
CA THR A 56 -6.01 9.69 5.91
C THR A 56 -6.93 8.63 5.29
N ARG A 57 -8.15 8.50 5.82
CA ARG A 57 -9.20 7.66 5.22
C ARG A 57 -9.36 7.93 3.72
N ARG A 58 -9.37 9.22 3.33
CA ARG A 58 -9.47 9.62 1.91
C ARG A 58 -8.30 9.08 1.07
N THR A 59 -7.09 9.11 1.62
CA THR A 59 -5.89 8.58 0.95
C THR A 59 -5.99 7.06 0.78
N VAL A 60 -6.37 6.35 1.84
CA VAL A 60 -6.52 4.89 1.79
C VAL A 60 -7.64 4.49 0.82
N GLN A 61 -8.77 5.18 0.84
CA GLN A 61 -9.89 4.92 -0.09
C GLN A 61 -9.46 5.08 -1.56
N ARG A 62 -8.67 6.11 -1.89
CA ARG A 62 -8.11 6.27 -3.24
C ARG A 62 -7.22 5.09 -3.64
N GLN A 63 -6.39 4.58 -2.71
CA GLN A 63 -5.56 3.41 -2.98
C GLN A 63 -6.39 2.14 -3.13
N LEU A 64 -7.43 1.96 -2.33
CA LEU A 64 -8.37 0.85 -2.45
C LEU A 64 -9.06 0.86 -3.82
N THR A 65 -9.56 2.01 -4.26
CA THR A 65 -10.16 2.17 -5.59
C THR A 65 -9.17 1.81 -6.70
N ARG A 66 -7.91 2.26 -6.60
CA ARG A 66 -6.87 1.90 -7.55
C ARG A 66 -6.61 0.39 -7.56
N TYR A 67 -6.47 -0.22 -6.38
CA TYR A 67 -6.26 -1.65 -6.21
C TYR A 67 -7.37 -2.46 -6.87
N TYR A 68 -8.62 -2.05 -6.68
CA TYR A 68 -9.79 -2.66 -7.33
C TYR A 68 -9.70 -2.61 -8.85
N TYR A 69 -9.40 -1.45 -9.44
CA TYR A 69 -9.27 -1.33 -10.90
C TYR A 69 -8.11 -2.16 -11.46
N ASP A 70 -6.96 -2.15 -10.78
CA ASP A 70 -5.79 -2.93 -11.19
C ASP A 70 -6.10 -4.43 -11.19
N HIS A 71 -6.76 -4.94 -10.14
CA HIS A 71 -7.17 -6.35 -10.06
C HIS A 71 -8.25 -6.72 -11.07
N THR A 72 -9.23 -5.83 -11.29
CA THR A 72 -10.27 -6.06 -12.30
C THR A 72 -9.66 -6.18 -13.69
N LYS A 73 -8.69 -5.32 -14.01
CA LYS A 73 -7.98 -5.38 -15.29
C LYS A 73 -7.16 -6.66 -15.46
N MET A 74 -6.49 -7.11 -14.40
CA MET A 74 -5.77 -8.39 -14.39
C MET A 74 -6.73 -9.55 -14.66
N LEU A 75 -7.83 -9.63 -13.92
CA LEU A 75 -8.86 -10.66 -14.09
C LEU A 75 -9.42 -10.70 -15.51
N VAL A 76 -9.76 -9.54 -16.09
CA VAL A 76 -10.25 -9.46 -17.48
C VAL A 76 -9.19 -9.96 -18.48
N THR A 77 -7.91 -9.69 -18.21
CA THR A 77 -6.82 -10.15 -19.07
C THR A 77 -6.66 -11.66 -18.97
N GLU A 78 -6.66 -12.21 -17.76
CA GLU A 78 -6.58 -13.66 -17.51
C GLU A 78 -7.77 -14.40 -18.15
N LEU A 79 -8.99 -13.89 -18.00
CA LEU A 79 -10.18 -14.47 -18.62
C LEU A 79 -10.08 -14.51 -20.15
N LYS A 80 -9.54 -13.46 -20.78
CA LYS A 80 -9.30 -13.45 -22.23
C LYS A 80 -8.28 -14.50 -22.64
N THR A 81 -7.20 -14.67 -21.88
CA THR A 81 -6.18 -15.70 -22.13
C THR A 81 -6.78 -17.11 -21.99
N ILE A 82 -7.54 -17.37 -20.94
CA ILE A 82 -8.22 -18.66 -20.73
C ILE A 82 -9.19 -18.95 -21.88
N ASN A 83 -10.00 -17.97 -22.28
CA ASN A 83 -10.94 -18.14 -23.40
C ASN A 83 -10.20 -18.41 -24.72
N ALA A 84 -9.09 -17.72 -24.98
CA ALA A 84 -8.28 -17.98 -26.17
C ALA A 84 -7.74 -19.42 -26.19
N LEU A 85 -7.21 -19.91 -25.06
CA LEU A 85 -6.74 -21.29 -24.93
C LEU A 85 -7.87 -22.30 -25.18
N ALA A 86 -9.03 -22.09 -24.54
CA ALA A 86 -10.18 -22.99 -24.64
C ALA A 86 -10.78 -23.09 -26.05
N VAL A 87 -10.66 -22.04 -26.87
CA VAL A 87 -11.13 -22.04 -28.26
C VAL A 87 -10.11 -22.69 -29.21
N THR A 88 -8.83 -22.70 -28.85
CA THR A 88 -7.75 -23.27 -29.67
C THR A 88 -7.46 -24.76 -29.42
N THR A 89 -7.92 -25.30 -28.29
CA THR A 89 -7.92 -26.75 -27.98
C THR A 89 -9.20 -27.41 -28.47
#